data_AF-A0A564YQH3-F1
#
_entry.id   AF-A0A564YQH3-F1
#
_cell.length_a   1.000
_cell.length_b   1.000
_cell.length_c   1.000
_cell.angle_alpha   90.00
_cell.angle_beta   90.00
_cell.angle_gamma   90.00
#
_symmetry.space_group_name_H-M   'P 1'
#
loop_
_entity.id
_entity.type
_entity.pdbx_description
1 polymer ?
#
loop_
_entity_poly.entity_id
_entity_poly.type
_entity_poly.pdbx_seq_one_letter_code
_entity_poly.pdbx_strand_id
1 'polypeptide(L)'
;MNWVEEIERISYYLSSPRTQQVFQVLRDEVTYCQIGIMVEPGGYIELNNPPISGFQPRWDVVVNSETSRPCHCMFYLDVGSMTQAFMACVYVATTRLGLPMPFEVIQFDPEFYDLLPTLTPTNSTHYVIAIIEATRNEACAFSFYF
;
A
#
# COMPACT_ATOMS: atom_id res chain seq x y z
N MET A 1 -15.50 10.66 -1.40
CA MET A 1 -14.51 11.05 -2.44
C MET A 1 -14.82 10.24 -3.70
N ASN A 2 -14.62 10.79 -4.89
CA ASN A 2 -14.92 10.08 -6.14
C ASN A 2 -13.71 9.19 -6.53
N TRP A 3 -13.96 7.92 -6.87
CA TRP A 3 -12.93 6.96 -7.28
C TRP A 3 -12.01 7.47 -8.40
N VAL A 4 -12.56 8.21 -9.37
CA VAL A 4 -11.77 8.79 -10.46
C VAL A 4 -10.77 9.82 -9.93
N GLU A 5 -11.19 10.68 -9.02
CA GLU A 5 -10.33 11.71 -8.40
C GLU A 5 -9.20 11.06 -7.57
N GLU A 6 -9.49 9.95 -6.88
CA GLU A 6 -8.48 9.22 -6.11
C GLU A 6 -7.39 8.63 -7.01
N ILE A 7 -7.78 7.98 -8.11
CA ILE A 7 -6.83 7.45 -9.10
C ILE A 7 -6.01 8.58 -9.71
N GLU A 8 -6.64 9.67 -10.16
CA GLU A 8 -5.92 10.80 -10.77
C GLU A 8 -4.87 11.38 -9.82
N ARG A 9 -5.20 11.53 -8.54
CA ARG A 9 -4.28 12.02 -7.52
C ARG A 9 -3.11 11.07 -7.28
N ILE A 10 -3.37 9.77 -7.16
CA ILE A 10 -2.32 8.75 -6.97
C ILE A 10 -1.41 8.70 -8.21
N SER A 11 -1.98 8.68 -9.40
CA SER A 11 -1.25 8.68 -10.67
C SER A 11 -0.39 9.93 -10.84
N TYR A 12 -0.90 11.10 -10.46
CA TYR A 12 -0.13 12.34 -10.48
C TYR A 12 1.11 12.24 -9.58
N TYR A 13 0.94 11.75 -8.34
CA TYR A 13 2.07 11.53 -7.42
C TYR A 13 3.10 10.55 -8.00
N LEU A 14 2.65 9.42 -8.57
CA LEU A 14 3.53 8.40 -9.16
C LEU A 14 4.25 8.86 -10.43
N SER A 15 3.72 9.88 -11.11
CA SER A 15 4.34 10.46 -12.30
C SER A 15 5.50 11.42 -11.99
N SER A 16 5.66 11.86 -10.73
CA SER A 16 6.71 12.80 -10.35
C SER A 16 8.10 12.15 -10.44
N PRO A 17 9.12 12.83 -11.01
CA PRO A 17 10.49 12.30 -11.09
C PRO A 17 11.09 11.91 -9.75
N ARG A 18 10.74 12.64 -8.68
CA ARG A 18 11.20 12.34 -7.32
C ARG A 18 10.57 11.05 -6.81
N THR A 19 9.27 10.87 -7.04
CA THR A 19 8.57 9.65 -6.67
C THR A 19 9.14 8.45 -7.42
N GLN A 20 9.43 8.60 -8.71
CA GLN A 20 9.99 7.53 -9.55
C GLN A 20 11.35 6.99 -9.09
N GLN A 21 12.08 7.73 -8.26
CA GLN A 21 13.32 7.24 -7.63
C GLN A 21 13.04 6.18 -6.55
N VAL A 22 11.83 6.14 -5.99
CA VAL A 22 11.44 5.24 -4.89
C VAL A 22 10.33 4.29 -5.31
N PHE A 23 9.36 4.77 -6.07
CA PHE A 23 8.18 4.04 -6.51
C PHE A 23 8.00 4.20 -8.02
N GLN A 24 8.02 3.11 -8.77
CA GLN A 24 7.87 3.12 -10.22
C GLN A 24 6.70 2.23 -10.65
N VAL A 25 5.80 2.76 -11.48
CA VAL A 25 4.75 1.92 -12.10
C VAL A 25 5.42 0.91 -13.04
N LEU A 26 5.29 -0.38 -12.72
CA LEU A 26 5.83 -1.50 -13.50
C LEU A 26 4.78 -2.06 -14.47
N ARG A 27 3.51 -2.06 -14.06
CA ARG A 27 2.37 -2.52 -14.86
C ARG A 27 1.16 -1.66 -14.55
N ASP A 28 0.39 -1.31 -15.57
CA ASP A 28 -0.84 -0.56 -15.45
C ASP A 28 -1.85 -1.12 -16.44
N GLU A 29 -2.80 -1.88 -15.91
CA GLU A 29 -3.87 -2.58 -16.63
C GLU A 29 -5.21 -2.15 -16.03
N VAL A 30 -6.29 -2.34 -16.79
CA VAL A 30 -7.65 -1.90 -16.42
C VAL A 30 -8.07 -2.36 -15.01
N THR A 31 -7.61 -3.54 -14.61
CA THR A 31 -8.01 -4.21 -13.36
C THR A 31 -6.84 -4.41 -12.40
N TYR A 32 -5.65 -3.90 -12.73
CA TYR A 32 -4.44 -4.20 -11.99
C TYR A 32 -3.38 -3.12 -12.19
N CYS A 33 -2.80 -2.60 -11.11
CA CYS A 33 -1.63 -1.72 -11.17
C CYS A 33 -0.53 -2.27 -10.26
N GLN A 34 0.69 -2.38 -10.76
CA GLN A 34 1.86 -2.78 -9.97
C GLN A 34 2.86 -1.63 -9.92
N ILE A 35 3.26 -1.27 -8.71
CA ILE A 35 4.21 -0.21 -8.41
C ILE A 35 5.42 -0.86 -7.73
N GLY A 36 6.56 -0.87 -8.38
CA GLY A 36 7.83 -1.35 -7.83
C GLY A 36 8.38 -0.40 -6.79
N ILE A 37 8.95 -0.96 -5.72
CA ILE A 37 9.76 -0.23 -4.74
C ILE A 37 11.21 -0.34 -5.22
N MET A 38 11.81 0.78 -5.60
CA MET A 38 13.08 0.83 -6.33
C MET A 38 14.32 0.90 -5.41
N VAL A 39 14.10 1.13 -4.11
CA VAL A 39 15.15 1.17 -3.10
C VAL A 39 15.33 -0.20 -2.48
N GLU A 40 16.57 -0.66 -2.30
CA GLU A 40 16.87 -1.95 -1.64
C GLU A 40 16.27 -2.02 -0.22
N PRO A 41 15.68 -3.18 0.16
CA PRO A 41 15.69 -4.47 -0.54
C PRO A 41 14.60 -4.63 -1.62
N GLY A 42 13.89 -3.57 -1.97
CA GLY A 42 12.86 -3.56 -3.01
C GLY A 42 11.52 -4.13 -2.54
N GLY A 43 10.70 -4.51 -3.50
CA GLY A 43 9.33 -4.96 -3.27
C GLY A 43 8.35 -4.33 -4.25
N TYR A 44 7.07 -4.37 -3.94
CA TYR A 44 6.02 -3.79 -4.77
C TYR A 44 4.77 -3.42 -3.96
N ILE A 45 3.98 -2.51 -4.53
CA ILE A 45 2.62 -2.18 -4.13
C ILE A 45 1.71 -2.54 -5.31
N GLU A 46 0.61 -3.24 -5.08
CA GLU A 46 -0.30 -3.73 -6.11
C GLU A 46 -1.72 -3.28 -5.84
N LEU A 47 -2.36 -2.62 -6.80
CA LEU A 47 -3.80 -2.45 -6.83
C LEU A 47 -4.40 -3.65 -7.57
N ASN A 48 -5.25 -4.41 -6.89
CA ASN A 48 -6.12 -5.40 -7.49
C ASN A 48 -7.53 -4.81 -7.58
N ASN A 49 -8.00 -4.53 -8.81
CA ASN A 49 -9.32 -3.95 -9.09
C ASN A 49 -10.15 -4.91 -9.97
N PRO A 50 -10.65 -6.03 -9.40
CA PRO A 50 -11.29 -7.07 -10.19
C PRO A 50 -12.57 -6.55 -10.87
N PRO A 51 -12.80 -6.88 -12.16
CA PRO A 51 -13.97 -6.42 -12.91
C PRO A 51 -15.24 -7.22 -12.57
N ILE A 52 -15.17 -8.14 -11.61
CA ILE A 52 -16.19 -9.12 -11.30
C ILE A 52 -16.92 -8.73 -10.02
N SER A 53 -18.25 -8.71 -10.07
CA SER A 53 -19.09 -8.45 -8.90
C SER A 53 -18.80 -9.43 -7.77
N GLY A 54 -18.49 -8.92 -6.57
CA GLY A 54 -18.28 -9.72 -5.36
C GLY A 54 -16.85 -9.72 -4.82
N PHE A 55 -15.88 -9.17 -5.56
CA PHE A 55 -14.56 -8.86 -5.04
C PHE A 55 -14.37 -7.35 -4.95
N GLN A 56 -13.93 -6.88 -3.79
CA GLN A 56 -13.63 -5.47 -3.58
C GLN A 56 -12.23 -5.14 -4.11
N PRO A 57 -12.03 -3.92 -4.64
CA PRO A 57 -10.70 -3.45 -4.94
C PRO A 57 -9.85 -3.42 -3.68
N ARG A 58 -8.56 -3.73 -3.81
CA ARG A 58 -7.63 -3.70 -2.68
C ARG A 58 -6.24 -3.30 -3.13
N TRP A 59 -5.52 -2.63 -2.26
CA TRP A 59 -4.08 -2.47 -2.38
C TRP A 59 -3.37 -3.54 -1.57
N ASP A 60 -2.27 -4.08 -2.09
CA ASP A 60 -1.39 -5.06 -1.46
C ASP A 60 0.04 -4.48 -1.46
N VAL A 61 0.71 -4.34 -0.32
CA VAL A 61 2.14 -3.94 -0.28
C VAL A 61 3.02 -5.09 0.17
N VAL A 62 4.13 -5.31 -0.53
CA VAL A 62 5.18 -6.28 -0.25
C VAL A 62 6.53 -5.57 -0.23
N VAL A 63 7.31 -5.78 0.83
CA VAL A 63 8.65 -5.20 1.00
C VAL A 63 9.62 -6.34 1.32
N ASN A 64 10.82 -6.30 0.75
CA ASN A 64 11.90 -7.29 0.96
C ASN A 64 11.63 -8.70 0.39
N SER A 65 10.96 -8.81 -0.77
CA SER A 65 10.68 -10.12 -1.35
C SER A 65 11.80 -10.60 -2.28
N GLU A 66 12.57 -11.60 -1.85
CA GLU A 66 13.48 -12.34 -2.74
C GLU A 66 12.74 -13.26 -3.73
N THR A 67 11.45 -13.52 -3.51
CA THR A 67 10.67 -14.47 -4.31
C THR A 67 9.44 -13.83 -4.95
N SER A 68 9.19 -14.19 -6.21
CA SER A 68 8.01 -13.80 -6.99
C SER A 68 6.73 -14.55 -6.59
N ARG A 69 6.70 -15.17 -5.40
CA ARG A 69 5.55 -15.96 -4.95
C ARG A 69 4.61 -15.11 -4.11
N PRO A 70 3.29 -15.26 -4.28
CA PRO A 70 2.32 -14.55 -3.47
C PRO A 70 2.45 -15.02 -2.02
N CYS A 71 2.97 -14.15 -1.15
CA CYS A 71 2.84 -14.34 0.29
C CYS A 71 1.35 -14.19 0.64
N HIS A 72 0.77 -15.21 1.27
CA HIS A 72 -0.59 -15.14 1.78
C HIS A 72 -0.75 -13.90 2.67
N CYS A 73 -1.74 -13.06 2.39
CA CYS A 73 -2.06 -11.88 3.20
C CYS A 73 -2.25 -12.30 4.66
N MET A 74 -1.44 -11.75 5.55
CA MET A 74 -1.47 -12.15 6.97
C MET A 74 -2.53 -11.40 7.77
N PHE A 75 -3.02 -10.26 7.27
CA PHE A 75 -4.07 -9.48 7.93
C PHE A 75 -4.68 -8.40 7.03
N TYR A 76 -5.73 -7.77 7.53
CA TYR A 76 -6.58 -6.80 6.83
C TYR A 76 -6.77 -5.55 7.66
N LEU A 77 -6.80 -4.38 7.00
CA LEU A 77 -7.08 -3.10 7.63
C LEU A 77 -8.29 -2.45 6.94
N ASP A 78 -9.24 -2.01 7.76
CA ASP A 78 -10.42 -1.30 7.28
C ASP A 78 -10.08 0.19 7.19
N VAL A 79 -10.17 0.76 6.00
CA VAL A 79 -9.90 2.17 5.71
C VAL A 79 -11.02 2.72 4.82
N GLY A 80 -11.27 4.02 4.88
CA GLY A 80 -12.47 4.61 4.26
C GLY A 80 -12.34 4.96 2.77
N SER A 81 -11.17 4.79 2.14
CA SER A 81 -10.94 5.22 0.75
C SER A 81 -9.71 4.58 0.07
N MET A 82 -9.61 4.71 -1.27
CA MET A 82 -8.49 4.17 -2.05
C MET A 82 -7.21 4.88 -1.69
N THR A 83 -7.33 6.19 -1.51
CA THR A 83 -6.23 7.02 -1.10
C THR A 83 -5.71 6.56 0.25
N GLN A 84 -6.58 6.35 1.24
CA GLN A 84 -6.15 5.91 2.57
C GLN A 84 -5.47 4.54 2.52
N ALA A 85 -5.98 3.61 1.70
CA ALA A 85 -5.32 2.33 1.45
C ALA A 85 -3.92 2.50 0.83
N PHE A 86 -3.81 3.34 -0.20
CA PHE A 86 -2.53 3.68 -0.83
C PHE A 86 -1.56 4.36 0.17
N MET A 87 -2.04 5.31 0.97
CA MET A 87 -1.27 5.97 2.02
C MET A 87 -0.74 4.96 3.03
N ALA A 88 -1.55 4.00 3.44
CA ALA A 88 -1.14 2.95 4.35
C ALA A 88 -0.08 2.02 3.71
N CYS A 89 -0.20 1.68 2.42
CA CYS A 89 0.85 0.95 1.68
C CYS A 89 2.17 1.72 1.67
N VAL A 90 2.16 3.02 1.36
CA VAL A 90 3.36 3.85 1.31
C VAL A 90 3.96 4.02 2.72
N TYR A 91 3.11 4.16 3.75
CA TYR A 91 3.56 4.24 5.14
C TYR A 91 4.29 2.96 5.57
N VAL A 92 3.73 1.79 5.26
CA VAL A 92 4.38 0.50 5.50
C VAL A 92 5.71 0.42 4.76
N ALA A 93 5.72 0.72 3.46
CA ALA A 93 6.90 0.63 2.61
C ALA A 93 8.03 1.54 3.13
N THR A 94 7.73 2.81 3.38
CA THR A 94 8.73 3.77 3.84
C THR A 94 9.22 3.46 5.25
N THR A 95 8.34 3.09 6.18
CA THR A 95 8.72 2.68 7.53
C THR A 95 9.66 1.48 7.51
N ARG A 96 9.38 0.46 6.68
CA ARG A 96 10.24 -0.71 6.50
C ARG A 96 11.63 -0.36 5.96
N LEU A 97 11.69 0.59 5.02
CA LEU A 97 12.93 1.02 4.37
C LEU A 97 13.73 2.01 5.23
N GLY A 98 13.24 2.41 6.40
CA GLY A 98 13.84 3.49 7.19
C GLY A 98 13.77 4.85 6.48
N LEU A 99 12.83 5.02 5.54
CA LEU A 99 12.62 6.25 4.80
C LEU A 99 11.52 7.09 5.45
N PRO A 100 11.61 8.43 5.37
CA PRO A 100 10.50 9.28 5.77
C PRO A 100 9.31 9.08 4.82
N MET A 101 8.10 9.17 5.37
CA MET A 101 6.88 9.23 4.58
C MET A 101 6.92 10.46 3.65
N PRO A 102 6.61 10.34 2.35
CA PRO A 102 6.64 11.47 1.43
C PRO A 102 5.58 12.52 1.82
N PHE A 103 5.99 13.78 1.89
CA PHE A 103 5.11 14.88 2.31
C PHE A 103 3.88 14.99 1.40
N GLU A 104 4.07 14.79 0.10
CA GLU A 104 3.03 14.80 -0.92
C GLU A 104 1.92 13.77 -0.64
N VAL A 105 2.28 12.61 -0.08
CA VAL A 105 1.33 11.56 0.31
C VAL A 105 0.68 11.89 1.65
N ILE A 106 1.40 12.49 2.61
CA ILE A 106 0.80 12.98 3.87
C ILE A 106 -0.31 14.00 3.57
N GLN A 107 -0.10 14.87 2.58
CA GLN A 107 -1.09 15.87 2.16
C GLN A 107 -2.36 15.29 1.54
N PHE A 108 -2.40 13.99 1.22
CA PHE A 108 -3.61 13.37 0.71
C PHE A 108 -4.72 13.31 1.77
N ASP A 109 -4.34 13.05 3.03
CA ASP A 109 -5.22 13.02 4.20
C ASP A 109 -4.37 13.12 5.49
N PRO A 110 -4.06 14.34 5.97
CA PRO A 110 -3.22 14.54 7.16
C PRO A 110 -3.81 13.92 8.43
N GLU A 111 -5.14 13.97 8.59
CA GLU A 111 -5.81 13.40 9.76
C GLU A 111 -5.68 11.88 9.78
N PHE A 112 -5.83 11.24 8.62
CA PHE A 112 -5.59 9.81 8.50
C PHE A 112 -4.12 9.43 8.73
N TYR A 113 -3.16 10.25 8.28
CA TYR A 113 -1.75 10.03 8.56
C TYR A 113 -1.45 9.96 10.06
N ASP A 114 -2.05 10.84 10.86
CA ASP A 114 -1.91 10.83 12.32
C ASP A 114 -2.52 9.57 12.97
N LEU A 115 -3.53 8.96 12.32
CA LEU A 115 -4.18 7.73 12.79
C LEU A 115 -3.43 6.45 12.38
N LEU A 116 -2.67 6.46 11.28
CA LEU A 116 -1.97 5.28 10.73
C LEU A 116 -1.21 4.44 11.77
N PRO A 117 -0.43 5.03 12.72
CA PRO A 117 0.30 4.24 13.71
C PRO A 117 -0.59 3.48 14.70
N THR A 118 -1.86 3.87 14.81
CA THR A 118 -2.83 3.33 15.77
C THR A 118 -3.76 2.28 15.17
N LEU A 119 -3.74 2.11 13.84
CA LEU A 119 -4.64 1.17 13.16
C LEU A 119 -4.32 -0.28 13.53
N THR A 120 -5.35 -0.99 13.96
CA THR A 120 -5.29 -2.42 14.29
C THR A 120 -5.98 -3.25 13.21
N PRO A 121 -5.46 -4.44 12.86
CA PRO A 121 -6.10 -5.29 11.87
C PRO A 121 -7.48 -5.80 12.30
N THR A 122 -8.41 -5.94 11.35
CA THR A 122 -9.80 -6.33 11.62
C THR A 122 -10.02 -7.84 11.73
N ASN A 123 -9.20 -8.67 11.07
CA ASN A 123 -9.37 -10.13 11.03
C ASN A 123 -8.08 -10.92 11.35
N SER A 124 -7.30 -10.50 12.36
CA SER A 124 -6.05 -11.19 12.72
C SER A 124 -6.32 -12.55 13.38
N THR A 125 -6.16 -13.65 12.65
CA THR A 125 -6.12 -15.02 13.24
C THR A 125 -4.79 -15.32 13.94
N HIS A 126 -3.79 -14.49 13.72
CA HIS A 126 -2.46 -14.58 14.33
C HIS A 126 -2.16 -13.28 15.08
N TYR A 127 -1.55 -13.40 16.25
CA TYR A 127 -1.10 -12.33 17.15
C TYR A 127 -0.17 -11.32 16.46
N VAL A 128 -0.69 -10.43 15.60
CA VAL A 128 0.05 -9.33 14.98
C VAL A 128 -0.42 -8.03 15.63
N ILE A 129 0.41 -7.50 16.53
CA ILE A 129 0.05 -6.43 17.48
C ILE A 129 0.08 -5.02 16.87
N ALA A 130 0.63 -4.82 15.67
CA ALA A 130 0.53 -3.54 14.95
C ALA A 130 1.05 -3.75 13.53
N ILE A 131 0.74 -2.82 12.61
CA ILE A 131 1.46 -2.64 11.34
C ILE A 131 2.99 -2.72 11.52
N ILE A 132 3.49 -2.33 12.70
CA ILE A 132 4.90 -2.36 13.11
C ILE A 132 5.45 -3.78 13.30
N GLU A 133 4.68 -4.78 13.76
CA GLU A 133 5.20 -6.16 13.86
C GLU A 133 5.24 -6.85 12.48
N ALA A 134 4.37 -6.42 11.56
CA ALA A 134 4.49 -6.77 10.15
C ALA A 134 5.76 -6.19 9.50
N THR A 135 6.43 -5.20 10.12
CA THR A 135 7.72 -4.72 9.61
C THR A 135 8.90 -5.66 9.90
N ARG A 136 8.68 -6.81 10.57
CA ARG A 136 9.74 -7.77 10.93
C ARG A 136 9.79 -9.09 10.14
N ASN A 137 8.81 -9.41 9.30
CA ASN A 137 8.80 -10.65 8.48
C ASN A 137 9.26 -10.41 7.04
N GLU A 138 9.98 -11.35 6.42
CA GLU A 138 10.66 -11.23 5.11
C GLU A 138 9.74 -10.82 3.94
N ALA A 139 8.45 -11.16 3.99
CA ALA A 139 7.44 -10.60 3.10
C ALA A 139 6.13 -10.46 3.87
N CYS A 140 5.43 -9.34 3.69
CA CYS A 140 4.11 -9.10 4.27
C CYS A 140 3.25 -8.57 3.14
N ALA A 141 2.00 -9.01 3.06
CA ALA A 141 0.99 -8.47 2.16
C ALA A 141 -0.13 -7.85 3.02
N PHE A 142 -0.50 -6.61 2.70
CA PHE A 142 -1.48 -5.83 3.45
C PHE A 142 -2.61 -5.50 2.50
N SER A 143 -3.75 -6.17 2.64
CA SER A 143 -4.96 -5.84 1.88
C SER A 143 -5.81 -4.82 2.64
N PHE A 144 -6.37 -3.86 1.91
CA PHE A 144 -7.35 -2.91 2.42
C PHE A 144 -8.73 -3.20 1.79
N TYR A 145 -9.78 -3.12 2.60
CA TYR A 145 -11.17 -3.34 2.17
C TYR A 145 -11.98 -2.04 2.22
N PHE A 146 -13.03 -1.97 1.42
CA PHE A 146 -13.95 -0.83 1.28
C PHE A 146 -15.38 -1.16 1.69
#